data_AF-A0AAW1RGE7-F1
#
_entry.id   AF-A0AAW1RGE7-F1
#
_cell.length_a   1.000
_cell.length_b   1.000
_cell.length_c   1.000
_cell.angle_alpha   90.00
_cell.angle_beta   90.00
_cell.angle_gamma   90.00
#
_symmetry.space_group_name_H-M   'P 1'
#
loop_
_entity.id
_entity.type
_entity.pdbx_description
1 polymer ?
#
loop_
_entity_poly.entity_id
_entity_poly.type
_entity_poly.pdbx_seq_one_letter_code
_entity_poly.pdbx_strand_id
1 'polypeptide(L)'
;MADDAGGKGRRTFRKFSYRGVDLDQLLDMSTDELVELFPARARRRFQRGLKRKPLALIKKLRKAKKEADEEFSISYKPVKHGKPGIGATHSSRFIPLK
;
A
#
# COMPACT_ATOMS: atom_id res chain seq x y z
N MET A 1 -22.31 1.48 7.05
CA MET A 1 -22.32 0.33 6.14
C MET A 1 -21.39 -0.70 6.72
N ALA A 2 -21.97 -1.75 7.29
CA ALA A 2 -21.30 -2.80 8.04
C ALA A 2 -21.50 -4.11 7.30
N ASP A 3 -20.42 -4.73 6.87
CA ASP A 3 -20.41 -6.10 6.35
C ASP A 3 -19.15 -6.79 6.88
N ASP A 4 -19.32 -7.64 7.90
CA ASP A 4 -18.60 -8.91 8.00
C ASP A 4 -19.37 -9.81 8.97
N ALA A 5 -20.26 -10.62 8.40
CA ALA A 5 -20.99 -11.65 9.12
C ALA A 5 -20.08 -12.85 9.41
N GLY A 6 -19.96 -13.19 10.69
CA GLY A 6 -19.93 -14.55 11.22
C GLY A 6 -18.99 -15.58 10.58
N GLY A 7 -17.79 -15.74 11.15
CA GLY A 7 -16.96 -16.93 10.97
C GLY A 7 -15.98 -17.10 12.14
N LYS A 8 -15.98 -18.28 12.79
CA LYS A 8 -15.09 -18.63 13.93
C LYS A 8 -13.66 -18.14 13.68
N GLY A 9 -13.12 -17.42 14.66
CA GLY A 9 -11.91 -16.59 14.60
C GLY A 9 -10.68 -17.25 13.97
N ARG A 10 -10.61 -17.23 12.64
CA ARG A 10 -9.36 -17.33 11.89
C ARG A 10 -8.69 -15.97 12.08
N ARG A 11 -7.45 -15.94 12.60
CA ARG A 11 -6.64 -14.71 12.64
C ARG A 11 -6.66 -14.10 11.25
N THR A 12 -7.41 -13.02 11.08
CA THR A 12 -7.48 -12.30 9.81
C THR A 12 -6.12 -11.70 9.54
N PHE A 13 -5.73 -11.64 8.27
CA PHE A 13 -4.51 -10.96 7.90
C PHE A 13 -4.58 -9.51 8.39
N ARG A 14 -3.50 -9.02 9.01
CA ARG A 14 -3.43 -7.63 9.47
C ARG A 14 -3.63 -6.71 8.27
N LYS A 15 -4.78 -6.05 8.20
CA LYS A 15 -5.06 -5.04 7.17
C LYS A 15 -4.26 -3.78 7.49
N PHE A 16 -3.78 -3.11 6.45
CA PHE A 16 -3.12 -1.83 6.60
C PHE A 16 -4.17 -0.77 6.93
N SER A 17 -3.92 -0.02 7.99
CA SER A 17 -4.72 1.14 8.38
C SER A 17 -3.79 2.33 8.61
N TYR A 18 -4.16 3.51 8.12
CA TYR A 18 -3.44 4.75 8.37
C TYR A 18 -4.31 5.70 9.21
N ARG A 19 -3.84 6.03 10.41
CA ARG A 19 -4.54 6.93 11.36
C ARG A 19 -6.01 6.56 11.62
N GLY A 20 -6.31 5.27 11.64
CA GLY A 20 -7.66 4.75 11.88
C GLY A 20 -8.54 4.63 10.63
N VAL A 21 -7.98 4.85 9.44
CA VAL A 21 -8.65 4.66 8.14
C VAL A 21 -8.09 3.43 7.45
N ASP A 22 -8.96 2.54 6.97
CA ASP A 22 -8.58 1.30 6.28
C ASP A 22 -8.10 1.56 4.85
N LEU A 23 -7.31 0.63 4.30
CA LEU A 23 -6.71 0.74 2.97
C LEU A 23 -7.74 1.02 1.87
N ASP A 24 -8.83 0.27 1.84
CA ASP A 24 -9.85 0.39 0.77
C ASP A 24 -10.46 1.79 0.78
N GLN A 25 -10.77 2.31 1.98
CA GLN A 25 -11.25 3.67 2.15
C GLN A 25 -10.21 4.73 1.77
N LEU A 26 -8.92 4.53 2.08
CA LEU A 26 -7.85 5.46 1.69
C LEU A 26 -7.69 5.58 0.17
N LEU A 27 -8.04 4.54 -0.58
CA LEU A 27 -7.93 4.54 -2.04
C LEU A 27 -9.07 5.29 -2.72
N ASP A 28 -10.26 5.29 -2.11
CA ASP A 28 -11.46 5.94 -2.64
C ASP A 28 -11.63 7.40 -2.18
N MET A 29 -10.90 7.80 -1.13
CA MET A 29 -10.90 9.17 -0.63
C MET A 29 -10.35 10.19 -1.63
N SER A 30 -10.85 11.43 -1.55
CA SER A 30 -10.29 12.52 -2.32
C SER A 30 -8.90 12.91 -1.81
N THR A 31 -8.08 13.52 -2.67
CA THR A 31 -6.71 13.93 -2.28
C THR A 31 -6.71 14.99 -1.18
N ASP A 32 -7.73 15.83 -1.10
CA ASP A 32 -7.80 16.91 -0.11
C ASP A 32 -8.11 16.34 1.28
N GLU A 33 -9.09 15.43 1.37
CA GLU A 33 -9.39 14.68 2.60
C GLU A 33 -8.19 13.84 3.06
N LEU A 34 -7.49 13.19 2.12
CA LEU A 34 -6.30 12.41 2.42
C LEU A 34 -5.17 13.29 2.99
N VAL A 35 -5.02 14.52 2.48
CA VAL A 35 -3.99 15.46 2.94
C VAL A 35 -4.23 15.85 4.39
N GLU A 36 -5.47 15.96 4.87
CA GLU A 36 -5.78 16.30 6.26
C GLU A 36 -5.23 15.26 7.25
N LEU A 37 -5.20 14.00 6.85
CA LEU A 37 -4.62 12.92 7.64
C LEU A 37 -3.07 12.95 7.66
N PHE A 38 -2.40 13.72 6.81
CA PHE A 38 -0.94 13.72 6.78
C PHE A 38 -0.28 14.50 7.93
N PRO A 39 0.97 14.15 8.30
CA PRO A 39 1.76 14.96 9.23
C PRO A 39 1.98 16.38 8.69
N ALA A 40 2.26 17.33 9.59
CA ALA A 40 2.36 18.76 9.26
C ALA A 40 3.28 19.07 8.05
N ARG A 41 4.40 18.35 7.91
CA ARG A 41 5.35 18.57 6.81
C ARG A 41 4.76 18.23 5.44
N ALA A 42 4.05 17.11 5.34
CA ALA A 42 3.42 16.69 4.09
C ALA A 42 2.26 17.64 3.75
N ARG A 43 1.39 17.97 4.72
CA ARG A 43 0.32 18.99 4.55
C ARG A 43 0.84 20.31 3.98
N ARG A 44 1.90 20.88 4.58
CA ARG A 44 2.52 22.13 4.10
C ARG A 44 3.07 22.03 2.69
N ARG A 45 3.54 20.86 2.26
CA ARG A 45 4.03 20.66 0.89
C ARG A 45 2.88 20.71 -0.12
N PHE A 46 1.75 20.06 0.19
CA PHE A 46 0.58 20.06 -0.69
C PHE A 46 -0.08 21.45 -0.75
N GLN A 47 -0.21 22.13 0.39
CA GLN A 47 -0.74 23.50 0.43
C GLN A 47 0.10 24.51 -0.38
N ARG A 48 1.42 24.35 -0.39
CA ARG A 48 2.33 25.17 -1.22
C ARG A 48 2.30 24.79 -2.71
N GLY A 49 1.75 23.62 -3.04
CA GLY A 49 1.74 23.08 -4.39
C GLY A 49 2.97 22.22 -4.74
N LEU A 50 2.74 21.25 -5.61
CA LEU A 50 3.77 20.37 -6.14
C LEU A 50 4.51 21.05 -7.31
N LYS A 51 5.85 21.00 -7.31
CA LYS A 51 6.69 21.48 -8.42
C LYS A 51 6.49 20.63 -9.69
N ARG A 52 7.02 21.11 -10.82
CA ARG A 52 6.89 20.44 -12.13
C ARG A 52 7.41 18.99 -12.15
N LYS A 53 8.57 18.73 -11.52
CA LYS A 53 9.18 17.40 -11.47
C LYS A 53 8.26 16.32 -10.84
N PRO A 54 7.74 16.48 -9.60
CA PRO A 54 6.84 15.49 -9.01
C PRO A 54 5.50 15.36 -9.75
N LEU A 55 4.96 16.45 -10.30
CA LEU A 55 3.74 16.39 -11.12
C LEU A 55 3.95 15.59 -12.40
N ALA A 56 5.09 15.76 -13.07
CA ALA A 56 5.44 14.98 -14.27
C ALA A 56 5.55 13.48 -13.94
N LEU A 57 6.14 13.14 -12.79
CA LEU A 57 6.22 11.75 -12.33
C LEU A 57 4.83 11.15 -12.09
N ILE A 58 3.95 11.86 -11.37
CA ILE A 58 2.58 11.39 -11.09
C ILE A 58 1.82 11.11 -12.40
N LYS A 59 1.96 11.97 -13.40
CA LYS A 59 1.34 11.77 -14.72
C LYS A 59 1.86 10.52 -15.43
N LYS A 60 3.17 10.30 -15.41
CA LYS A 60 3.79 9.09 -15.98
C LYS A 60 3.30 7.81 -15.28
N LEU A 61 3.24 7.82 -13.96
CA LEU A 61 2.77 6.67 -13.17
C LEU A 61 1.30 6.34 -13.44
N ARG A 62 0.42 7.37 -13.50
CA ARG A 62 -0.99 7.17 -13.84
C ARG A 62 -1.19 6.62 -15.24
N LYS A 63 -0.41 7.13 -16.21
CA LYS A 63 -0.43 6.64 -17.60
C LYS A 63 0.02 5.18 -17.68
N ALA A 64 1.17 4.86 -17.10
CA ALA A 64 1.69 3.49 -17.10
C ALA A 64 0.76 2.50 -16.38
N LYS A 65 0.15 2.90 -15.25
CA LYS A 65 -0.82 2.04 -14.54
C LYS A 65 -2.08 1.78 -15.39
N LYS A 66 -2.55 2.79 -16.14
CA LYS A 66 -3.72 2.64 -17.02
C LYS A 66 -3.41 1.77 -18.23
N GLU A 67 -2.22 1.87 -18.80
CA GLU A 67 -1.80 1.09 -19.97
C GLU A 67 -1.49 -0.38 -19.62
N ALA A 68 -1.18 -0.67 -18.36
CA ALA A 68 -0.88 -2.00 -17.86
C ALA A 68 -2.14 -2.82 -17.54
N ASP A 69 -3.20 -2.71 -18.35
CA ASP A 69 -4.45 -3.48 -18.18
C ASP A 69 -4.18 -4.99 -17.93
N GLU A 70 -5.09 -5.61 -17.18
CA GLU A 70 -5.10 -6.92 -16.45
C GLU A 70 -4.41 -8.16 -17.10
N GLU A 71 -3.94 -8.08 -18.35
CA GLU A 71 -3.22 -9.14 -19.08
C GLU A 71 -1.85 -9.48 -18.47
N PHE A 72 -1.31 -8.62 -17.60
CA PHE A 72 -0.12 -8.90 -16.80
C PHE A 72 -0.43 -9.27 -15.34
N SER A 73 -1.68 -9.63 -15.04
CA SER A 73 -1.95 -10.47 -13.87
C SER A 73 -1.20 -11.79 -14.04
N ILE A 74 -0.57 -12.30 -12.98
CA ILE A 74 0.32 -13.47 -13.05
C ILE A 74 -0.43 -14.62 -13.73
N SER A 75 -0.01 -15.01 -14.94
CA SER A 75 -0.65 -16.05 -15.75
C SER A 75 -0.50 -17.47 -15.19
N TYR A 76 0.29 -17.63 -14.12
CA TYR A 76 0.55 -18.90 -13.47
C TYR A 76 0.12 -18.86 -12.00
N LYS A 77 -0.37 -19.99 -11.48
CA LYS A 77 -0.56 -20.16 -10.04
C LYS A 77 0.81 -20.11 -9.36
N PRO A 78 1.09 -19.15 -8.47
CA PRO A 78 2.38 -19.10 -7.80
C PRO A 78 2.57 -20.38 -6.98
N VAL A 79 3.65 -21.11 -7.27
CA VAL A 79 4.02 -22.32 -6.53
C VAL A 79 4.40 -21.89 -5.12
N LYS A 80 3.56 -22.28 -4.16
CA LYS A 80 3.83 -22.04 -2.73
C LYS A 80 4.95 -22.99 -2.32
N HIS A 81 6.19 -22.49 -2.29
CA HIS A 81 7.23 -23.15 -1.53
C HIS A 81 6.83 -23.16 -0.05
N GLY A 82 7.10 -24.28 0.63
CA GLY A 82 7.06 -24.31 2.08
C GLY A 82 7.99 -23.25 2.66
N LYS A 83 7.72 -22.82 3.89
CA LYS A 83 8.63 -21.93 4.62
C LYS A 83 10.02 -22.58 4.60
N PRO A 84 11.10 -21.87 4.24
CA PRO A 84 12.44 -22.37 4.45
C PRO A 84 12.55 -22.82 5.90
N GLY A 85 13.14 -23.99 6.15
CA GLY A 85 13.33 -24.49 7.51
C GLY A 85 13.95 -23.40 8.39
N ILE A 86 13.56 -23.40 9.67
CA ILE A 86 14.15 -22.54 10.69
C ILE A 86 15.68 -22.72 10.61
N GLY A 87 16.40 -21.70 10.11
CA GLY A 87 17.84 -21.74 9.87
C GLY A 87 18.32 -21.31 8.47
N ALA A 88 17.44 -21.23 7.47
CA ALA A 88 17.78 -20.81 6.11
C ALA A 88 17.32 -19.38 5.73
N THR A 89 16.91 -18.57 6.71
CA THR A 89 16.37 -17.23 6.47
C THR A 89 17.16 -16.17 7.24
N HIS A 90 17.95 -15.36 6.51
CA HIS A 90 18.45 -14.02 6.85
C HIS A 90 19.07 -13.73 8.24
N SER A 91 19.11 -14.69 9.17
CA SER A 91 19.67 -14.57 10.52
C SER A 91 21.19 -14.36 10.51
N SER A 92 21.82 -14.50 9.34
CA SER A 92 23.22 -14.17 9.06
C SER A 92 23.43 -12.80 8.41
N ARG A 93 22.39 -12.00 8.14
CA ARG A 93 22.53 -10.67 7.55
C ARG A 93 22.29 -9.59 8.61
N PHE A 94 23.33 -8.80 8.84
CA PHE A 94 23.35 -7.63 9.72
C PHE A 94 22.24 -6.62 9.38
N ILE A 95 21.47 -6.20 10.39
CA ILE A 95 20.41 -5.19 10.25
C ILE A 95 20.54 -4.16 11.39
N PRO A 96 20.92 -2.91 11.11
CA PRO A 96 20.80 -1.86 12.11
C PRO A 96 19.53 -1.01 11.91
N LEU A 97 18.59 -1.20 12.85
CA LEU A 97 17.68 -0.23 13.50
C LEU A 97 16.62 0.51 12.65
N LYS A 98 15.43 0.87 13.15
CA LYS A 98 14.51 0.35 14.18
C LYS A 98 13.11 0.66 13.64
#